data_AF-A0A945X054-F1
#
_entry.id   AF-A0A945X054-F1
#
_cell.length_a   1.000
_cell.length_b   1.000
_cell.length_c   1.000
_cell.angle_alpha   90.00
_cell.angle_beta   90.00
_cell.angle_gamma   90.00
#
_symmetry.space_group_name_H-M   'P 1'
#
loop_
_entity.id
_entity.type
_entity.pdbx_description
1 polymer ?
#
loop_
_entity_poly.entity_id
_entity_poly.type
_entity_poly.pdbx_seq_one_letter_code
_entity_poly.pdbx_strand_id
1 'polypeptide(L)' 'MKDNFVANGRETLLGTPEVQEKLAEIRLGVEAQYAYELANAGWLRRHMVKAKMERQIDREISHLLDQIAPRDALYLHQR' A
#
# COMPACT_ATOMS: atom_id res chain seq x y z
N MET A 1 6.73 9.18 -26.09
CA MET A 1 6.42 7.72 -26.16
C MET A 1 7.12 6.87 -25.10
N LYS A 2 8.10 7.36 -24.33
CA LYS A 2 8.74 6.58 -23.25
C LYS A 2 7.98 6.59 -21.92
N ASP A 3 7.21 7.65 -21.64
CA ASP A 3 6.47 7.78 -20.37
C ASP A 3 5.35 6.73 -20.21
N ASN A 4 4.73 6.31 -21.32
CA ASN A 4 3.65 5.30 -21.29
C ASN A 4 4.17 3.87 -21.06
N PHE A 5 5.41 3.56 -21.45
CA PHE A 5 5.96 2.21 -21.28
C PHE A 5 6.28 1.92 -19.81
N VAL A 6 6.79 2.93 -19.10
CA VAL A 6 7.07 2.90 -17.66
C VAL A 6 5.79 2.79 -16.83
N ALA A 7 4.77 3.57 -17.18
CA ALA A 7 3.46 3.50 -16.52
C ALA A 7 2.83 2.11 -16.67
N ASN A 8 2.87 1.53 -17.88
CA ASN A 8 2.38 0.18 -18.14
C ASN A 8 3.17 -0.90 -17.38
N GLY A 9 4.49 -0.76 -17.26
CA GLY A 9 5.32 -1.70 -16.50
C GLY A 9 5.02 -1.69 -15.00
N ARG A 10 4.79 -0.50 -14.42
CA ARG A 10 4.39 -0.34 -13.01
C ARG A 10 2.98 -0.86 -12.74
N GLU A 11 2.01 -0.55 -13.60
CA GLU A 11 0.65 -1.10 -13.49
C GLU A 11 0.65 -2.64 -13.63
N THR A 12 1.47 -3.19 -14.53
CA THR A 12 1.61 -4.64 -14.70
C THR A 12 2.23 -5.29 -13.46
N LEU A 13 3.29 -4.70 -12.90
CA LEU A 13 3.94 -5.19 -11.67
C LEU A 13 2.99 -5.13 -10.46
N LEU A 14 2.25 -4.02 -10.32
CA LEU A 14 1.20 -3.88 -9.32
C LEU A 14 0.08 -4.93 -9.49
N GLY A 15 -0.20 -5.36 -10.71
CA GLY A 15 -1.19 -6.40 -11.02
C GLY A 15 -0.70 -7.84 -10.85
N THR A 16 0.58 -8.06 -10.51
CA THR A 16 1.09 -9.43 -10.30
C THR A 16 0.50 -10.06 -9.04
N PRO A 17 0.23 -11.38 -9.04
CA PRO A 17 -0.35 -12.07 -7.90
C PRO A 17 0.53 -11.94 -6.64
N GLU A 18 1.86 -11.99 -6.77
CA GLU A 18 2.78 -11.83 -5.64
C GLU A 18 2.66 -10.45 -4.97
N VAL A 19 2.51 -9.38 -5.75
CA VAL A 19 2.34 -8.03 -5.19
C VAL A 19 0.96 -7.90 -4.56
N GLN A 20 -0.09 -8.46 -5.17
CA GLN A 20 -1.43 -8.49 -4.60
C GLN A 20 -1.50 -9.26 -3.29
N GLU A 21 -0.80 -10.40 -3.18
CA GLU A 21 -0.68 -11.18 -1.94
C GLU A 21 -0.02 -10.36 -0.83
N LYS A 22 1.11 -9.69 -1.11
CA LYS A 22 1.78 -8.81 -0.13
C LYS A 22 0.92 -7.63 0.29
N LEU A 23 0.18 -7.02 -0.64
CA LEU A 23 -0.77 -5.94 -0.34
C LEU A 23 -1.92 -6.44 0.55
N ALA A 24 -2.43 -7.64 0.30
CA ALA A 24 -3.47 -8.26 1.12
C ALA A 24 -2.94 -8.61 2.52
N GLU A 25 -1.72 -9.12 2.64
CA GLU A 25 -1.06 -9.40 3.91
C GLU A 25 -0.90 -8.13 4.77
N ILE A 26 -0.43 -7.02 4.19
CA ILE A 26 -0.34 -5.73 4.88
C ILE A 26 -1.71 -5.31 5.43
N ARG A 27 -2.75 -5.37 4.59
CA ARG A 27 -4.11 -5.02 5.01
C ARG A 27 -4.58 -5.87 6.17
N LEU A 28 -4.50 -7.20 6.05
CA LEU A 28 -4.91 -8.14 7.08
C LEU A 28 -4.11 -7.93 8.38
N GLY A 29 -2.80 -7.72 8.27
CA GLY A 29 -1.91 -7.49 9.41
C GLY A 29 -2.27 -6.22 10.17
N VAL A 30 -2.49 -5.11 9.46
CA VAL A 30 -2.88 -3.84 10.09
C VAL A 30 -4.30 -3.93 10.64
N GLU A 31 -5.26 -4.50 9.91
CA GLU A 31 -6.64 -4.70 10.40
C GLU A 31 -6.69 -5.52 11.68
N ALA A 32 -5.87 -6.58 11.79
CA ALA A 32 -5.76 -7.39 12.99
C ALA A 32 -5.26 -6.59 14.22
N GLN A 33 -4.35 -5.63 14.04
CA GLN A 33 -3.86 -4.76 15.13
C GLN A 33 -4.97 -3.89 15.73
N TYR A 34 -5.91 -3.43 14.89
CA TYR A 34 -6.99 -2.52 15.30
C TYR A 34 -8.32 -3.23 15.60
N ALA A 35 -8.46 -4.52 15.29
CA ALA A 35 -9.69 -5.28 15.42
C ALA A 35 -10.34 -5.16 16.81
N TYR A 36 -9.54 -5.29 17.87
CA TYR A 36 -10.04 -5.17 19.24
C TYR A 36 -10.53 -3.75 19.57
N GLU A 37 -9.80 -2.71 19.18
CA GLU A 37 -10.18 -1.33 19.47
C GLU A 37 -11.44 -0.95 18.67
N LEU A 38 -11.55 -1.38 17.40
CA LEU A 38 -12.73 -1.15 16.57
C LEU A 38 -13.98 -1.85 17.13
N ALA A 39 -13.85 -3.07 17.66
CA ALA A 39 -14.97 -3.81 18.23
C ALA A 39 -15.50 -3.16 19.53
N ASN A 40 -14.61 -2.60 20.35
CA ASN A 40 -14.95 -2.14 21.70
C ASN A 40 -15.12 -0.62 21.83
N ALA A 41 -14.75 0.17 20.82
CA ALA A 41 -14.89 1.61 20.85
C ALA A 41 -16.33 2.09 20.57
N GLY A 42 -16.71 3.24 21.13
CA GLY A 42 -17.94 3.95 20.74
C GLY A 42 -17.87 4.55 19.32
N TRP A 43 -19.01 4.96 18.75
CA TRP A 43 -19.12 5.35 17.33
C TRP A 43 -18.10 6.40 16.86
N LEU A 44 -17.96 7.53 17.58
CA LEU A 44 -16.97 8.57 17.23
C LEU A 44 -15.54 8.04 17.23
N ARG A 45 -15.19 7.23 18.24
CA ARG A 45 -13.85 6.67 18.37
C ARG A 45 -13.57 5.63 17.29
N ARG A 46 -14.54 4.79 16.92
CA ARG A 46 -14.40 3.84 15.80
C ARG A 46 -14.05 4.54 14.49
N HIS A 47 -14.66 5.68 14.19
CA HIS A 47 -14.32 6.47 12.99
C HIS A 47 -12.88 6.97 13.01
N MET A 48 -12.42 7.51 14.14
CA MET A 48 -11.03 7.97 14.26
C MET A 48 -10.02 6.83 14.16
N VAL A 49 -10.32 5.70 14.82
CA VAL A 49 -9.48 4.49 14.79
C VAL A 49 -9.42 3.92 13.39
N LYS A 50 -10.56 3.84 12.68
CA LYS A 50 -10.62 3.40 11.28
C LYS A 50 -9.80 4.31 10.38
N ALA A 51 -9.93 5.63 10.50
CA ALA A 51 -9.14 6.58 9.73
C ALA A 51 -7.63 6.52 10.05
N LYS A 52 -7.26 6.10 11.28
CA LYS A 52 -5.85 5.86 11.64
C LYS A 52 -5.33 4.57 11.01
N MET A 53 -6.12 3.51 11.05
CA MET A 53 -5.85 2.22 10.43
C MET A 53 -5.64 2.36 8.91
N GLU A 54 -6.55 3.02 8.21
CA GLU A 54 -6.45 3.27 6.76
C GLU A 54 -5.17 4.05 6.41
N ARG A 55 -4.84 5.10 7.17
CA ARG A 55 -3.59 5.84 6.98
C ARG A 55 -2.34 5.00 7.22
N GLN A 56 -2.39 4.02 8.11
CA GLN A 56 -1.27 3.10 8.34
C GLN A 56 -1.12 2.13 7.16
N ILE A 57 -2.24 1.55 6.68
CA ILE A 57 -2.26 0.72 5.47
C ILE A 57 -1.65 1.48 4.29
N ASP A 58 -2.08 2.73 4.04
CA ASP A 58 -1.56 3.54 2.93
C ASP A 58 -0.04 3.79 3.03
N ARG A 59 0.47 4.01 4.24
CA ARG A 59 1.92 4.20 4.49
C ARG A 59 2.71 2.93 4.23
N GLU A 60 2.25 1.81 4.76
CA GLU A 60 2.92 0.51 4.58
C GLU A 60 2.90 0.07 3.12
N ILE A 61 1.78 0.26 2.43
CA ILE A 61 1.67 0.04 0.98
C ILE A 61 2.63 0.95 0.23
N SER A 62 2.65 2.26 0.51
CA SER A 62 3.56 3.20 -0.17
C SER A 62 5.02 2.79 0.00
N HIS A 63 5.41 2.35 1.20
CA HIS A 63 6.76 1.85 1.47
C HIS A 63 7.07 0.55 0.70
N LEU A 64 6.13 -0.40 0.63
CA LEU A 64 6.29 -1.60 -0.20
C LEU A 64 6.47 -1.25 -1.68
N LEU A 65 5.68 -0.30 -2.18
CA LEU A 65 5.77 0.13 -3.57
C LEU A 65 7.10 0.84 -3.89
N ASP A 66 7.62 1.62 -2.96
CA ASP A 66 8.94 2.25 -3.09
C ASP A 66 10.07 1.23 -3.05
N GLN A 67 9.91 0.08 -2.37
CA GLN A 67 10.89 -1.02 -2.41
C GLN A 67 10.85 -1.80 -3.73
N ILE A 68 9.67 -2.09 -4.24
CA ILE A 68 9.49 -2.89 -5.47
C ILE A 68 9.83 -2.07 -6.71
N ALA A 69 9.38 -0.82 -6.74
CA ALA A 69 9.56 0.09 -7.86
C ALA A 69 10.01 1.46 -7.33
N PRO A 70 11.28 1.57 -6.84
CA PRO A 70 11.80 2.82 -6.35
C PRO A 70 11.68 3.88 -7.45
N ARG A 71 11.07 5.02 -7.11
CA ARG A 71 10.86 6.14 -8.03
C ARG A 71 12.17 6.57 -8.73
N ASP A 72 13.31 6.31 -8.11
CA ASP A 72 14.65 6.64 -8.60
C ASP A 72 15.23 5.65 -9.63
N ALA A 73 14.72 4.41 -9.74
CA ALA A 73 15.17 3.47 -10.78
C ALA A 73 14.81 3.95 -12.20
N LEU A 74 13.84 4.85 -12.32
CA LEU A 74 13.43 5.47 -13.59
C LEU A 74 14.39 6.58 -14.06
N TYR A 75 15.19 7.15 -13.16
CA TYR A 75 16.20 8.16 -13.50
C TYR A 75 17.57 7.57 -13.83
N LEU A 76 17.84 6.31 -13.44
CA LEU A 76 19.11 5.63 -13.73
C LEU A 76 19.22 5.10 -15.17
N HIS A 77 18.12 4.96 -15.91
CA HIS A 77 18.13 4.55 -17.32
C HIS A 77 18.20 5.71 -18.34
N GLN A 78 18.53 6.93 -17.90
CA GLN A 78 18.68 8.12 -18.76
C GLN A 78 20.13 8.49 -19.13
N ARG A 79 21.10 7.58 -19.00
CA ARG A 79 22.45 7.77 -19.58
C ARG A 79 22.72 6.82 -20.73
#